data_AF-A0A2D9TGQ0-F1
#
_entry.id   AF-A0A2D9TGQ0-F1
#
_cell.length_a   1.000
_cell.length_b   1.000
_cell.length_c   1.000
_cell.angle_alpha   90.00
_cell.angle_beta   90.00
_cell.angle_gamma   90.00
#
_symmetry.space_group_name_H-M   'P 1'
#
loop_
_entity.id
_entity.type
_entity.pdbx_description
1 polymer ?
#
loop_
_entity_poly.entity_id
_entity_poly.type
_entity_poly.pdbx_seq_one_letter_code
_entity_poly.pdbx_strand_id
1 'polypeptide(L)'
;MLLMLGCGGDVAVERAEVESETTGQETTTEVVQDTPAESADPATWADMNHDQRMAYMRETVMPEMKALFVEFDGERYADFGCGTCHGEDAREVGFEMPNGLAPLDPAHIPDIFQSERPMAVFMTQKAWPKMAELLDEPLFDPEVGEGFSCMNCHATAEGAAPH
;
A
#
# COMPACT_ATOMS: atom_id res chain seq x y z
N MET A 1 -43.31 34.17 20.02
CA MET A 1 -42.42 33.60 21.06
C MET A 1 -41.19 33.04 20.34
N LEU A 2 -39.95 33.38 20.63
CA LEU A 2 -39.24 34.53 21.20
C LEU A 2 -37.79 34.26 20.74
N LEU A 3 -37.19 35.19 19.99
CA LEU A 3 -35.75 35.18 19.69
C LEU A 3 -34.97 35.23 21.01
N MET A 4 -33.82 34.55 21.09
CA MET A 4 -32.74 34.93 21.98
C MET A 4 -31.41 35.03 21.23
N LEU A 5 -31.16 36.25 20.77
CA LEU A 5 -29.84 36.86 20.64
C LEU A 5 -29.31 37.22 22.04
N GLY A 6 -28.00 37.12 22.26
CA GLY A 6 -27.27 37.80 23.33
C GLY A 6 -25.82 37.30 23.42
N CYS A 7 -24.84 38.11 22.95
CA CYS A 7 -23.91 38.95 23.75
C CYS A 7 -22.87 38.11 24.52
N GLY A 8 -21.56 38.21 24.32
CA GLY A 8 -20.73 39.40 24.10
C GLY A 8 -19.81 39.56 25.33
N GLY A 9 -18.49 39.70 25.15
CA GLY A 9 -17.58 39.95 26.28
C GLY A 9 -16.09 39.77 25.98
N ASP A 10 -15.52 40.71 25.22
CA ASP A 10 -14.09 41.05 25.25
C ASP A 10 -13.73 41.68 26.61
N VAL A 11 -12.59 41.27 27.19
CA VAL A 11 -11.83 42.13 28.12
C VAL A 11 -10.35 42.01 27.78
N ALA A 12 -9.82 43.11 27.24
CA ALA A 12 -8.39 43.39 27.18
C ALA A 12 -7.87 43.70 28.59
N VAL A 13 -6.67 43.22 28.93
CA VAL A 13 -5.83 43.84 29.97
C VAL A 13 -4.42 44.01 29.41
N GLU A 14 -3.93 45.20 29.69
CA GLU A 14 -2.77 45.90 29.15
C GLU A 14 -1.40 45.34 29.57
N ARG A 15 -0.40 45.86 28.85
CA ARG A 15 1.05 45.79 29.07
C ARG A 15 1.46 45.85 30.54
N ALA A 16 2.36 44.95 30.91
CA ALA A 16 3.40 45.21 31.91
C ALA A 16 4.73 44.71 31.36
N GLU A 17 5.57 45.67 30.99
CA GLU A 17 7.02 45.53 30.84
C GLU A 17 7.66 45.43 32.23
N VAL A 18 8.41 44.35 32.48
CA VAL A 18 9.44 44.30 33.53
C VAL A 18 10.58 43.45 33.02
N GLU A 19 11.66 44.11 32.60
CA GLU A 19 13.00 43.55 32.59
C GLU A 19 13.45 43.30 34.04
N SER A 20 14.01 42.13 34.32
CA SER A 20 15.38 42.02 34.85
C SER A 20 15.70 40.63 35.39
N GLU A 21 16.83 40.14 34.90
CA GLU A 21 17.82 39.32 35.58
C GLU A 21 17.63 37.80 35.67
N THR A 22 18.56 37.16 34.94
CA THR A 22 19.55 36.19 35.42
C THR A 22 19.33 34.71 35.11
N THR A 23 20.46 34.13 34.73
CA THR A 23 20.79 32.71 34.58
C THR A 23 20.72 32.20 33.16
N GLY A 24 21.92 32.07 32.59
CA GLY A 24 22.16 31.34 31.36
C GLY A 24 21.63 29.92 31.45
N GLN A 25 21.05 29.48 30.35
CA GLN A 25 21.05 28.10 29.98
C GLN A 25 21.33 28.06 28.49
N GLU A 26 22.53 27.59 28.18
CA GLU A 26 22.89 27.12 26.85
C GLU A 26 21.90 26.01 26.49
N THR A 27 20.81 26.36 25.81
CA THR A 27 20.04 25.37 25.07
C THR A 27 20.79 25.16 23.77
N THR A 28 21.65 24.15 23.80
CA THR A 28 22.11 23.38 22.65
C THR A 28 21.02 23.36 21.60
N THR A 29 21.23 24.16 20.55
CA THR A 29 20.64 23.88 19.24
C THR A 29 21.22 22.54 18.85
N GLU A 30 20.45 21.47 19.06
CA GLU A 30 20.70 20.20 18.41
C GLU A 30 20.49 20.47 16.93
N VAL A 31 21.59 20.80 16.26
CA VAL A 31 21.72 20.72 14.82
C VAL A 31 21.44 19.26 14.51
N VAL A 32 20.20 18.97 14.10
CA VAL A 32 19.87 17.73 13.41
C VAL A 32 20.79 17.73 12.20
N GLN A 33 21.83 16.90 12.32
CA GLN A 33 22.82 16.73 11.28
C GLN A 33 22.08 16.16 10.08
N ASP A 34 21.86 17.01 9.09
CA ASP A 34 21.58 16.61 7.71
C ASP A 34 22.80 15.78 7.27
N THR A 35 22.74 14.50 7.60
CA THR A 35 23.69 13.51 7.13
C THR A 35 23.24 13.24 5.70
N PRO A 36 24.06 13.58 4.68
CA PRO A 36 23.74 13.22 3.32
C PRO A 36 23.50 11.72 3.31
N ALA A 37 22.32 11.31 2.83
CA ALA A 37 21.99 9.91 2.65
C ALA A 37 23.09 9.28 1.80
N GLU A 38 24.02 8.61 2.49
CA GLU A 38 24.90 7.62 1.89
C GLU A 38 23.98 6.70 1.12
N SER A 39 24.25 6.59 -0.19
CA SER A 39 23.41 5.89 -1.15
C SER A 39 23.19 4.45 -0.67
N ALA A 40 22.17 4.24 0.14
CA ALA A 40 21.66 2.92 0.43
C ALA A 40 21.20 2.37 -0.91
N ASP A 41 21.66 1.15 -1.23
CA ASP A 41 21.06 0.39 -2.31
C ASP A 41 19.53 0.49 -2.20
N PRO A 42 18.80 0.61 -3.33
CA PRO A 42 17.36 0.72 -3.29
C PRO A 42 16.80 -0.43 -2.44
N ALA A 43 16.06 -0.10 -1.38
CA ALA A 43 15.51 -1.10 -0.48
C ALA A 43 14.70 -2.13 -1.27
N THR A 44 14.96 -3.42 -1.07
CA THR A 44 14.11 -4.48 -1.62
C THR A 44 12.74 -4.42 -0.94
N TRP A 45 11.69 -4.94 -1.57
CA TRP A 45 10.36 -4.99 -0.96
C TRP A 45 10.36 -5.62 0.45
N ALA A 46 11.21 -6.64 0.65
CA ALA A 46 11.39 -7.32 1.92
C ALA A 46 11.90 -6.38 3.03
N ASP A 47 12.77 -5.43 2.68
CA ASP A 47 13.38 -4.47 3.62
C ASP A 47 12.51 -3.23 3.89
N MET A 48 11.49 -2.99 3.05
CA MET A 48 10.60 -1.84 3.19
C MET A 48 9.69 -1.97 4.42
N ASN A 49 9.60 -0.90 5.22
CA ASN A 49 8.56 -0.74 6.23
C ASN A 49 7.19 -0.42 5.58
N HIS A 50 6.13 -0.37 6.39
CA HIS A 50 4.78 -0.14 5.90
C HIS A 50 4.63 1.13 5.04
N ASP A 51 5.19 2.26 5.46
CA ASP A 51 5.04 3.53 4.75
C ASP A 51 5.83 3.51 3.43
N GLN A 52 7.00 2.88 3.42
CA GLN A 52 7.79 2.64 2.20
C GLN A 52 7.04 1.73 1.23
N ARG A 53 6.44 0.64 1.71
CA ARG A 53 5.61 -0.26 0.88
C ARG A 53 4.40 0.46 0.30
N MET A 54 3.74 1.31 1.09
CA MET A 54 2.60 2.11 0.62
C MET A 54 3.02 3.13 -0.44
N ALA A 55 4.18 3.77 -0.30
CA ALA A 55 4.73 4.66 -1.31
C ALA A 55 5.08 3.87 -2.59
N TYR A 56 5.81 2.76 -2.46
CA TYR A 56 6.20 1.90 -3.59
C TYR A 56 4.99 1.34 -4.34
N MET A 57 3.96 0.90 -3.62
CA MET A 57 2.71 0.44 -4.22
C MET A 57 2.03 1.52 -5.06
N ARG A 58 2.05 2.78 -4.60
CA ARG A 58 1.40 3.90 -5.31
C ARG A 58 2.23 4.41 -6.50
N GLU A 59 3.55 4.47 -6.33
CA GLU A 59 4.46 5.13 -7.27
C GLU A 59 4.98 4.18 -8.34
N THR A 60 5.08 2.88 -8.02
CA THR A 60 5.68 1.88 -8.92
C THR A 60 4.67 0.81 -9.29
N VAL A 61 4.11 0.08 -8.31
CA VAL A 61 3.30 -1.11 -8.59
C VAL A 61 1.98 -0.75 -9.28
N MET A 62 1.23 0.19 -8.73
CA MET A 62 -0.08 0.54 -9.25
C MET A 62 -0.02 1.09 -10.69
N PRO A 63 0.89 1.99 -11.08
CA PRO A 63 1.02 2.42 -12.48
C PRO A 63 1.35 1.28 -13.45
N GLU A 64 2.30 0.41 -13.09
CA GLU A 64 2.72 -0.74 -13.91
C GLU A 64 1.57 -1.73 -14.10
N MET A 65 0.89 -2.09 -13.01
CA MET A 65 -0.25 -3.00 -13.07
C MET A 65 -1.44 -2.37 -13.79
N LYS A 66 -1.72 -1.08 -13.56
CA LYS A 66 -2.78 -0.36 -14.27
C LYS A 66 -2.58 -0.42 -15.78
N ALA A 67 -1.35 -0.19 -16.25
CA ALA A 67 -1.04 -0.26 -17.67
C ALA A 67 -1.37 -1.65 -18.25
N LEU A 68 -0.95 -2.74 -17.59
CA LEU A 68 -1.24 -4.11 -18.03
C LEU A 68 -2.74 -4.42 -18.05
N PHE A 69 -3.47 -4.03 -17.01
CA PHE A 69 -4.90 -4.31 -16.89
C PHE A 69 -5.73 -3.50 -17.89
N VAL A 70 -5.39 -2.23 -18.11
CA VAL A 70 -6.05 -1.38 -19.12
C VAL A 70 -5.71 -1.83 -20.54
N GLU A 71 -4.50 -2.31 -20.80
CA GLU A 71 -4.13 -2.92 -22.09
C GLU A 71 -4.94 -4.20 -22.35
N PHE A 72 -5.16 -5.02 -21.32
CA PHE A 72 -5.96 -6.23 -21.42
C PHE A 72 -7.45 -5.94 -21.67
N ASP A 73 -8.05 -5.06 -20.87
CA ASP A 73 -9.47 -4.68 -20.99
C ASP A 73 -9.72 -3.28 -20.42
N GLY A 74 -9.54 -2.26 -21.27
CA GLY A 74 -9.64 -0.86 -20.85
C GLY A 74 -11.03 -0.42 -20.41
N GLU A 75 -12.10 -1.07 -20.88
CA GLU A 75 -13.47 -0.77 -20.42
C GLU A 75 -13.68 -1.32 -19.01
N ARG A 76 -13.28 -2.57 -18.76
CA ARG A 76 -13.40 -3.21 -17.44
C ARG A 76 -12.52 -2.54 -16.38
N TYR A 77 -11.33 -2.08 -16.77
CA TYR A 77 -10.32 -1.56 -15.85
C TYR A 77 -10.13 -0.04 -15.94
N ALA A 78 -11.14 0.70 -16.43
CA ALA A 78 -11.11 2.17 -16.48
C ALA A 78 -10.85 2.79 -15.09
N ASP A 79 -11.48 2.23 -14.06
CA ASP A 79 -11.36 2.64 -12.67
C ASP A 79 -10.32 1.82 -11.87
N PHE A 80 -9.30 1.28 -12.55
CA PHE A 80 -8.23 0.52 -11.88
C PHE A 80 -7.58 1.34 -10.75
N GLY A 81 -7.51 0.74 -9.57
CA GLY A 81 -6.94 1.34 -8.36
C GLY A 81 -6.73 0.31 -7.25
N CYS A 82 -6.47 0.78 -6.03
CA CYS A 82 -6.11 -0.08 -4.90
C CYS A 82 -7.13 -1.22 -4.66
N GLY A 83 -8.42 -0.92 -4.77
CA GLY A 83 -9.47 -1.90 -4.53
C GLY A 83 -9.60 -2.99 -5.59
N THR A 84 -8.95 -2.83 -6.75
CA THR A 84 -8.91 -3.88 -7.77
C THR A 84 -8.19 -5.15 -7.27
N CYS A 85 -7.23 -4.99 -6.35
CA CYS A 85 -6.50 -6.12 -5.74
C CYS A 85 -6.80 -6.29 -4.25
N HIS A 86 -6.98 -5.20 -3.52
CA HIS A 86 -7.12 -5.21 -2.06
C HIS A 86 -8.57 -5.16 -1.57
N GLY A 87 -9.56 -5.26 -2.46
CA GLY A 87 -11.00 -5.18 -2.13
C GLY A 87 -11.54 -3.75 -1.99
N GLU A 88 -12.87 -3.61 -2.01
CA GLU A 88 -13.54 -2.30 -1.91
C GLU A 88 -13.29 -1.60 -0.55
N ASP A 89 -13.11 -2.41 0.50
CA ASP A 89 -12.84 -2.02 1.88
C ASP A 89 -11.33 -1.96 2.21
N ALA A 90 -10.45 -1.94 1.20
CA ALA A 90 -8.99 -1.98 1.36
C ALA A 90 -8.45 -1.04 2.46
N ARG A 91 -9.00 0.18 2.60
CA ARG A 91 -8.55 1.13 3.63
C ARG A 91 -8.95 0.70 5.05
N GLU A 92 -10.09 0.03 5.19
CA GLU A 92 -10.64 -0.41 6.47
C GLU A 92 -9.85 -1.61 7.02
N VAL A 93 -9.41 -2.50 6.12
CA VAL A 93 -8.60 -3.68 6.44
C VAL A 93 -7.09 -3.46 6.29
N GLY A 94 -6.63 -2.20 6.18
CA GLY A 94 -5.19 -1.91 6.11
C GLY A 94 -4.48 -2.48 4.87
N PHE A 95 -5.21 -2.64 3.76
CA PHE A 95 -4.74 -3.20 2.49
C PHE A 95 -4.28 -4.67 2.59
N GLU A 96 -4.75 -5.41 3.58
CA GLU A 96 -4.47 -6.84 3.70
C GLU A 96 -4.98 -7.61 2.47
N MET A 97 -4.21 -8.62 2.06
CA MET A 97 -4.57 -9.58 1.04
C MET A 97 -4.39 -10.99 1.59
N PRO A 98 -5.17 -11.98 1.12
CA PRO A 98 -6.20 -11.86 0.08
C PRO A 98 -7.49 -11.16 0.58
N ASN A 99 -8.04 -10.22 -0.22
CA ASN A 99 -9.29 -9.53 0.09
C ASN A 99 -10.06 -9.11 -1.18
N GLY A 100 -11.35 -9.45 -1.27
CA GLY A 100 -12.24 -9.05 -2.37
C GLY A 100 -12.05 -9.75 -3.73
N LEU A 101 -10.92 -10.43 -3.96
CA LEU A 101 -10.70 -11.21 -5.17
C LEU A 101 -11.43 -12.56 -5.13
N ALA A 102 -11.84 -13.04 -6.32
CA ALA A 102 -12.48 -14.34 -6.45
C ALA A 102 -11.53 -15.45 -5.93
N PRO A 103 -12.01 -16.35 -5.05
CA PRO A 103 -11.16 -17.40 -4.52
C PRO A 103 -10.81 -18.41 -5.61
N LEU A 104 -9.67 -19.07 -5.43
CA LEU A 104 -9.18 -20.12 -6.31
C LEU A 104 -9.11 -21.44 -5.54
N ASP A 105 -9.25 -22.54 -6.28
CA ASP A 105 -9.05 -23.88 -5.72
C ASP A 105 -7.62 -24.33 -6.03
N PRO A 106 -6.76 -24.57 -5.02
CA PRO A 106 -5.40 -25.06 -5.22
C PRO A 106 -5.33 -26.31 -6.10
N ALA A 107 -6.33 -27.20 -6.04
CA ALA A 107 -6.37 -28.42 -6.85
C ALA A 107 -6.56 -28.14 -8.35
N HIS A 108 -7.13 -26.99 -8.70
CA HIS A 108 -7.40 -26.59 -10.08
C HIS A 108 -6.39 -25.57 -10.64
N ILE A 109 -5.37 -25.17 -9.89
CA ILE A 109 -4.32 -24.26 -10.38
C ILE A 109 -3.64 -24.81 -11.67
N PRO A 110 -3.29 -26.10 -11.79
CA PRO A 110 -2.73 -26.64 -13.04
C PRO A 110 -3.62 -26.45 -14.27
N ASP A 111 -4.95 -26.42 -14.08
CA ASP A 111 -5.91 -26.21 -15.17
C ASP A 111 -5.92 -24.75 -15.64
N ILE A 112 -5.65 -23.79 -14.74
CA ILE A 112 -5.52 -22.36 -15.08
C ILE A 112 -4.34 -22.16 -16.03
N PHE A 113 -3.20 -22.81 -15.78
CA PHE A 113 -2.02 -22.74 -16.64
C PHE A 113 -2.24 -23.36 -18.04
N GLN A 114 -3.18 -24.28 -18.17
CA GLN A 114 -3.57 -24.89 -19.44
C GLN A 114 -4.75 -24.20 -20.12
N SER A 115 -5.34 -23.20 -19.45
CA SER A 115 -6.54 -22.53 -19.93
C SER A 115 -6.24 -21.58 -21.08
N GLU A 116 -7.07 -21.62 -22.12
CA GLU A 116 -7.07 -20.62 -23.19
C GLU A 116 -7.99 -19.42 -22.88
N ARG A 117 -8.62 -19.39 -21.70
CA ARG A 117 -9.51 -18.28 -21.32
C ARG A 117 -8.68 -17.00 -21.18
N PRO A 118 -9.08 -15.87 -21.79
CA PRO A 118 -8.26 -14.66 -21.82
C PRO A 118 -7.77 -14.18 -20.44
N MET A 119 -8.64 -14.22 -19.42
CA MET A 119 -8.26 -13.83 -18.06
C MET A 119 -7.22 -14.78 -17.44
N ALA A 120 -7.34 -16.09 -17.66
CA ALA A 120 -6.39 -17.06 -17.12
C ALA A 120 -5.01 -16.89 -17.79
N VAL A 121 -4.99 -16.70 -19.11
CA VAL A 121 -3.79 -16.38 -19.87
C VAL A 121 -3.15 -15.07 -19.39
N PHE A 122 -3.94 -14.02 -19.23
CA PHE A 122 -3.47 -12.73 -18.74
C PHE A 122 -2.88 -12.83 -17.33
N MET A 123 -3.59 -13.47 -16.40
CA MET A 123 -3.12 -13.62 -15.03
C MET A 123 -1.82 -14.42 -14.95
N THR A 124 -1.75 -15.58 -15.62
CA THR A 124 -0.58 -16.46 -15.57
C THR A 124 0.64 -15.93 -16.33
N GLN A 125 0.44 -15.21 -17.44
CA GLN A 125 1.54 -14.78 -18.29
C GLN A 125 1.95 -13.32 -18.10
N LYS A 126 1.11 -12.48 -17.48
CA LYS A 126 1.35 -11.04 -17.35
C LYS A 126 1.27 -10.59 -15.90
N ALA A 127 0.09 -10.68 -15.28
CA ALA A 127 -0.15 -10.04 -13.99
C ALA A 127 0.67 -10.69 -12.86
N TRP A 128 0.63 -12.01 -12.75
CA TRP A 128 1.35 -12.74 -11.69
C TRP A 128 2.88 -12.63 -11.83
N PRO A 129 3.49 -12.87 -13.01
CA PRO A 129 4.92 -12.64 -13.22
C PRO A 129 5.35 -11.20 -12.93
N LYS A 130 4.58 -10.21 -13.36
CA LYS A 130 4.92 -8.80 -13.14
C LYS A 130 4.86 -8.42 -11.66
N MET A 131 3.89 -8.94 -10.90
CA MET A 131 3.85 -8.71 -9.46
C MET A 131 5.06 -9.32 -8.75
N ALA A 132 5.44 -10.56 -9.08
CA ALA A 132 6.64 -11.18 -8.51
C ALA A 132 7.90 -10.35 -8.81
N GLU A 133 8.07 -9.91 -10.07
CA GLU A 133 9.16 -9.01 -10.49
C GLU A 133 9.19 -7.70 -9.70
N LEU A 134 8.03 -7.03 -9.57
CA LEU A 134 7.93 -5.75 -8.87
C LEU A 134 8.22 -5.87 -7.37
N LEU A 135 7.92 -7.01 -6.77
CA LEU A 135 8.17 -7.25 -5.35
C LEU A 135 9.54 -7.92 -5.10
N ASP A 136 10.34 -8.13 -6.14
CA ASP A 136 11.62 -8.84 -6.06
C ASP A 136 11.48 -10.23 -5.41
N GLU A 137 10.36 -10.90 -5.69
CA GLU A 137 10.07 -12.25 -5.20
C GLU A 137 10.19 -13.26 -6.36
N PRO A 138 10.82 -14.43 -6.14
CA PRO A 138 10.77 -15.50 -7.13
C PRO A 138 9.33 -15.98 -7.32
N LEU A 139 8.98 -16.42 -8.52
CA LEU A 139 7.71 -17.11 -8.71
C LEU A 139 7.67 -18.41 -7.91
N PHE A 140 6.48 -18.76 -7.44
CA PHE A 140 6.27 -19.97 -6.66
C PHE A 140 6.84 -21.22 -7.35
N ASP A 141 7.67 -21.95 -6.62
CA ASP A 141 8.23 -23.24 -7.02
C ASP A 141 7.58 -24.36 -6.18
N PRO A 142 6.80 -25.25 -6.81
CA PRO A 142 6.12 -26.34 -6.10
C PRO A 142 7.07 -27.40 -5.53
N GLU A 143 8.33 -27.49 -5.98
CA GLU A 143 9.30 -28.45 -5.45
C GLU A 143 9.78 -28.06 -4.04
N VAL A 144 9.96 -26.76 -3.80
CA VAL A 144 10.40 -26.21 -2.51
C VAL A 144 9.26 -25.63 -1.68
N GLY A 145 8.13 -25.31 -2.31
CA GLY A 145 6.96 -24.75 -1.63
C GLY A 145 7.11 -23.27 -1.26
N GLU A 146 7.95 -22.53 -1.97
CA GLU A 146 8.29 -21.13 -1.68
C GLU A 146 8.11 -20.25 -2.93
N GLY A 147 7.96 -18.94 -2.72
CA GLY A 147 7.85 -17.91 -3.76
C GLY A 147 6.45 -17.30 -3.91
N PHE A 148 6.37 -16.25 -4.73
CA PHE A 148 5.15 -15.51 -5.00
C PHE A 148 4.17 -16.38 -5.78
N SER A 149 3.05 -16.72 -5.16
CA SER A 149 2.02 -17.63 -5.67
C SER A 149 0.73 -16.90 -6.03
N CYS A 150 -0.20 -17.60 -6.69
CA CYS A 150 -1.54 -17.08 -6.93
C CYS A 150 -2.28 -16.75 -5.62
N MET A 151 -1.94 -17.43 -4.52
CA MET A 151 -2.58 -17.24 -3.21
C MET A 151 -2.10 -15.99 -2.46
N ASN A 152 -1.05 -15.30 -2.96
CA ASN A 152 -0.64 -14.02 -2.42
C ASN A 152 -1.68 -12.90 -2.69
N CYS A 153 -2.58 -13.12 -3.67
CA CYS A 153 -3.66 -12.20 -3.99
C CYS A 153 -5.05 -12.85 -3.85
N HIS A 154 -5.19 -14.10 -4.28
CA HIS A 154 -6.47 -14.82 -4.23
C HIS A 154 -6.59 -15.64 -2.95
N ALA A 155 -7.77 -15.62 -2.32
CA ALA A 155 -8.07 -16.56 -1.25
C ALA A 155 -8.18 -18.00 -1.82
N THR A 156 -8.02 -19.02 -0.98
CA THR A 156 -8.46 -20.36 -1.36
C THR A 156 -9.99 -20.44 -1.25
N ALA A 157 -10.60 -21.44 -1.89
CA ALA A 157 -12.02 -21.74 -1.76
C ALA A 157 -12.46 -21.97 -0.29
N GLU A 158 -11.52 -22.25 0.61
CA GLU A 158 -11.74 -22.48 2.05
C GLU A 158 -11.50 -21.21 2.90
N GLY A 159 -11.00 -20.12 2.31
CA GLY A 159 -10.60 -18.87 2.98
C GLY A 159 -9.14 -18.49 2.71
N ALA A 160 -8.55 -17.53 3.44
CA ALA A 160 -7.11 -17.32 3.37
C ALA A 160 -6.39 -18.57 3.91
N ALA A 161 -5.60 -19.25 3.08
CA ALA A 161 -4.75 -20.34 3.55
C ALA A 161 -3.68 -19.79 4.51
N PRO A 162 -3.30 -20.54 5.57
CA PRO A 162 -2.20 -20.12 6.43
C PRO A 162 -0.90 -20.07 5.62
N HIS A 163 -0.26 -18.90 5.66
CA HIS A 163 1.09 -18.67 5.15
C HIS A 163 2.13 -19.45 5.96
#